data_AF-A0A9W4SET2-F1
#
_entry.id   AF-A0A9W4SET2-F1
#
_cell.length_a   1.000
_cell.length_b   1.000
_cell.length_c   1.000
_cell.angle_alpha   90.00
_cell.angle_beta   90.00
_cell.angle_gamma   90.00
#
_symmetry.space_group_name_H-M   'P 1'
#
loop_
_entity.id
_entity.type
_entity.pdbx_description
1 polymer ?
#
loop_
_entity_poly.entity_id
_entity_poly.type
_entity_poly.pdbx_seq_one_letter_code
_entity_poly.pdbx_strand_id
1 'polypeptide(L)'
;MEDFQLLETMLYERSIGFYLLEPHLNRLIQSASHFSEEFNDSSFVNCTTSEFREFIKATLQESVKNIEDDKRRIVRLTVDKQGVPNVSISAFQTIQEPVKITLDTQPTLSSNKFLYHKTTKRDLYKDARIRVGLESNKDLFDVILYNENHEITECSIANIAVEYYDAANNLKFWKTPQIECGLLGGTMRSHLIENGDIIPGVITLDDIKLAQQV
;
A
#
# COMPACT_ATOMS: atom_id res chain seq x y z
N MET A 1 -18.34 16.98 -1.46
CA MET A 1 -17.74 15.70 -1.88
C MET A 1 -16.27 15.74 -1.51
N GLU A 2 -15.74 14.72 -0.87
CA GLU A 2 -14.34 14.75 -0.39
C GLU A 2 -13.36 14.80 -1.56
N ASP A 3 -12.37 15.69 -1.51
CA ASP A 3 -11.40 15.87 -2.59
C ASP A 3 -10.22 14.89 -2.44
N PHE A 4 -10.13 13.92 -3.36
CA PHE A 4 -9.04 12.96 -3.41
C PHE A 4 -8.93 12.34 -4.80
N GLN A 5 -7.80 11.69 -5.05
CA GLN A 5 -7.49 10.93 -6.25
C GLN A 5 -7.15 9.49 -5.84
N LEU A 6 -7.41 8.55 -6.74
CA LEU A 6 -6.84 7.20 -6.62
C LEU A 6 -5.34 7.27 -6.87
N LEU A 7 -4.57 6.43 -6.18
CA LEU A 7 -3.12 6.49 -6.17
C LEU A 7 -2.54 5.09 -6.36
N GLU A 8 -1.56 4.97 -7.26
CA GLU A 8 -0.73 3.79 -7.40
C GLU A 8 0.76 4.18 -7.42
N THR A 9 1.60 3.34 -6.81
CA THR A 9 3.05 3.50 -6.80
C THR A 9 3.67 2.17 -7.20
N MET A 10 4.40 2.16 -8.31
CA MET A 10 4.97 0.98 -8.93
C MET A 10 6.49 1.11 -9.03
N LEU A 11 7.18 -0.02 -8.91
CA LEU A 11 8.58 -0.13 -9.33
C LEU A 11 8.61 -0.34 -10.84
N TYR A 12 9.45 0.42 -11.54
CA TYR A 12 9.75 0.22 -12.95
C TYR A 12 11.24 -0.13 -13.13
N GLU A 13 11.49 -1.16 -13.91
CA GLU A 13 12.81 -1.53 -14.42
C GLU A 13 12.67 -1.87 -15.90
N ARG A 14 13.55 -1.35 -16.77
CA ARG A 14 13.41 -1.50 -18.23
C ARG A 14 13.32 -2.96 -18.68
N SER A 15 14.08 -3.84 -18.04
CA SER A 15 14.14 -5.29 -18.32
C SER A 15 12.87 -6.06 -17.91
N ILE A 16 12.12 -5.56 -16.93
CA ILE A 16 10.95 -6.23 -16.32
C ILE A 16 9.64 -5.53 -16.69
N GLY A 17 9.67 -4.23 -16.91
CA GLY A 17 8.51 -3.34 -16.99
C GLY A 17 8.05 -2.86 -15.61
N PHE A 18 6.75 -2.63 -15.48
CA PHE A 18 6.12 -2.23 -14.22
C PHE A 18 5.88 -3.47 -13.35
N TYR A 19 6.55 -3.54 -12.20
CA TYR A 19 6.40 -4.65 -11.27
C TYR A 19 4.96 -4.74 -10.75
N LEU A 20 4.37 -5.95 -10.81
CA LEU A 20 2.98 -6.23 -10.43
C LEU A 20 1.93 -5.31 -11.10
N LEU A 21 2.16 -4.92 -12.36
CA LEU A 21 1.26 -4.02 -13.11
C LEU A 21 -0.21 -4.44 -13.04
N GLU A 22 -0.52 -5.69 -13.35
CA GLU A 22 -1.92 -6.15 -13.39
C GLU A 22 -2.59 -6.12 -11.99
N PRO A 23 -1.93 -6.57 -10.90
CA PRO A 23 -2.41 -6.31 -9.54
C PRO A 23 -2.66 -4.83 -9.23
N HIS A 24 -1.78 -3.92 -9.65
CA HIS A 24 -1.97 -2.47 -9.46
C HIS A 24 -3.20 -1.95 -10.20
N LEU A 25 -3.40 -2.34 -11.47
CA LEU A 25 -4.57 -1.94 -12.26
C LEU A 25 -5.87 -2.52 -11.70
N ASN A 26 -5.86 -3.78 -11.25
CA ASN A 26 -7.01 -4.40 -10.62
C ASN A 26 -7.44 -3.63 -9.36
N ARG A 27 -6.50 -3.27 -8.49
CA ARG A 27 -6.81 -2.48 -7.28
C ARG A 27 -7.33 -1.08 -7.62
N LEU A 28 -6.72 -0.42 -8.62
CA LEU A 28 -7.16 0.90 -9.08
C LEU A 28 -8.63 0.85 -9.53
N ILE A 29 -8.98 -0.10 -10.40
CA ILE A 29 -10.34 -0.27 -10.95
C ILE A 29 -11.33 -0.64 -9.84
N GLN A 30 -10.98 -1.59 -8.96
CA GLN A 30 -11.84 -1.97 -7.82
C GLN A 30 -12.13 -0.77 -6.91
N SER A 31 -11.11 0.06 -6.64
CA SER A 31 -11.30 1.28 -5.84
C SER A 31 -12.19 2.28 -6.55
N ALA A 32 -12.04 2.42 -7.86
CA ALA A 32 -12.87 3.30 -8.68
C ALA A 32 -14.35 2.87 -8.65
N SER A 33 -14.62 1.57 -8.81
CA SER A 33 -15.97 1.00 -8.69
C SER A 33 -16.55 1.24 -7.30
N HIS A 34 -15.80 0.93 -6.23
CA HIS A 34 -16.25 1.13 -4.85
C HIS A 34 -16.67 2.57 -4.59
N PHE A 35 -15.85 3.55 -4.95
CA PHE A 35 -16.18 4.95 -4.70
C PHE A 35 -17.30 5.49 -5.60
N SER A 36 -17.45 4.97 -6.82
CA SER A 36 -18.60 5.32 -7.68
C SER A 36 -19.93 4.86 -7.07
N GLU A 37 -19.96 3.63 -6.54
CA GLU A 37 -21.13 3.09 -5.85
C GLU A 37 -21.42 3.82 -4.54
N GLU A 38 -20.39 4.01 -3.71
CA GLU A 38 -20.48 4.65 -2.39
C GLU A 38 -20.99 6.10 -2.45
N PHE A 39 -20.56 6.88 -3.45
CA PHE A 39 -21.01 8.27 -3.57
C PHE A 39 -22.35 8.41 -4.31
N ASN A 40 -22.83 7.33 -4.94
CA ASN A 40 -24.05 7.34 -5.74
C ASN A 40 -24.08 8.51 -6.75
N ASP A 41 -22.92 8.80 -7.34
CA ASP A 41 -22.71 9.87 -8.31
C ASP A 41 -21.81 9.42 -9.48
N SER A 42 -21.55 10.32 -10.42
CA SER A 42 -20.73 10.02 -11.61
C SER A 42 -19.22 10.05 -11.37
N SER A 43 -18.75 10.16 -10.12
CA SER A 43 -17.32 10.09 -9.79
C SER A 43 -16.76 8.73 -10.16
N PHE A 44 -15.62 8.72 -10.82
CA PHE A 44 -14.92 7.51 -11.24
C PHE A 44 -15.70 6.59 -12.20
N VAL A 45 -16.86 7.01 -12.73
CA VAL A 45 -17.66 6.16 -13.64
C VAL A 45 -16.87 5.76 -14.89
N ASN A 46 -15.99 6.65 -15.38
CA ASN A 46 -15.12 6.39 -16.51
C ASN A 46 -13.91 5.51 -16.16
N CYS A 47 -13.70 5.18 -14.88
CA CYS A 47 -12.53 4.46 -14.38
C CYS A 47 -12.77 2.96 -14.18
N THR A 48 -13.95 2.47 -14.52
CA THR A 48 -14.36 1.07 -14.28
C THR A 48 -14.35 0.21 -15.55
N THR A 49 -14.07 0.82 -16.71
CA THR A 49 -14.20 0.16 -18.01
C THR A 49 -12.90 -0.53 -18.46
N SER A 50 -13.03 -1.43 -19.43
CA SER A 50 -11.85 -2.07 -20.05
C SER A 50 -11.03 -1.08 -20.87
N GLU A 51 -11.70 -0.12 -21.51
CA GLU A 51 -11.07 0.97 -22.26
C GLU A 51 -10.21 1.84 -21.34
N PHE A 52 -10.68 2.11 -20.12
CA PHE A 52 -9.91 2.84 -19.13
C PHE A 52 -8.65 2.08 -18.71
N ARG A 53 -8.76 0.77 -18.47
CA ARG A 53 -7.60 -0.08 -18.18
C ARG A 53 -6.51 0.05 -19.25
N GLU A 54 -6.89 -0.06 -20.51
CA GLU A 54 -5.96 0.02 -21.64
C GLU A 54 -5.42 1.44 -21.83
N PHE A 55 -6.24 2.47 -21.58
CA PHE A 55 -5.78 3.86 -21.56
C PHE A 55 -4.72 4.13 -20.48
N ILE A 56 -4.90 3.59 -19.26
CA ILE A 56 -3.90 3.72 -18.18
C ILE A 56 -2.62 2.97 -18.56
N LYS A 57 -2.72 1.75 -19.12
CA LYS A 57 -1.54 1.01 -19.61
C LYS A 57 -0.77 1.82 -20.66
N ALA A 58 -1.45 2.36 -21.66
CA ALA A 58 -0.83 3.18 -22.69
C ALA A 58 -0.15 4.42 -22.10
N THR A 59 -0.82 5.11 -21.16
CA THR A 59 -0.26 6.27 -20.45
C THR A 59 1.02 5.92 -19.67
N LEU A 60 1.02 4.79 -18.97
CA LEU A 60 2.19 4.30 -18.24
C LEU A 60 3.34 3.97 -19.20
N GLN A 61 3.08 3.25 -20.29
CA GLN A 61 4.11 2.91 -21.28
C GLN A 61 4.71 4.16 -21.93
N GLU A 62 3.86 5.12 -22.31
CA GLU A 62 4.29 6.41 -22.86
C GLU A 62 5.21 7.17 -21.88
N SER A 63 4.90 7.12 -20.58
CA SER A 63 5.68 7.83 -19.55
C SER A 63 7.12 7.33 -19.40
N VAL A 64 7.39 6.07 -19.77
CA VAL A 64 8.71 5.43 -19.63
C VAL A 64 9.41 5.19 -20.97
N LYS A 65 8.80 5.57 -22.11
CA LYS A 65 9.28 5.22 -23.45
C LYS A 65 10.71 5.68 -23.78
N ASN A 66 11.14 6.78 -23.15
CA ASN A 66 12.47 7.38 -23.36
C ASN A 66 13.48 6.98 -22.27
N ILE A 67 13.14 6.03 -21.40
CA ILE A 67 14.07 5.49 -20.39
C ILE A 67 14.93 4.41 -21.06
N GLU A 68 16.20 4.73 -21.27
CA GLU A 68 17.15 3.86 -21.96
C GLU A 68 18.09 3.10 -21.00
N ASP A 69 18.15 3.49 -19.72
CA ASP A 69 18.97 2.80 -18.71
C ASP A 69 18.17 1.76 -17.92
N ASP A 70 18.89 0.82 -17.31
CA ASP A 70 18.31 -0.24 -16.45
C ASP A 70 18.18 0.18 -14.99
N LYS A 71 18.28 1.49 -14.69
CA LYS A 71 18.17 1.93 -13.29
C LYS A 71 16.71 1.90 -12.87
N ARG A 72 16.45 1.26 -11.72
CA ARG A 72 15.14 1.24 -11.07
C ARG A 72 14.55 2.64 -10.87
N ARG A 73 13.24 2.76 -11.07
CA ARG A 73 12.46 3.99 -10.87
C ARG A 73 11.20 3.71 -10.07
N ILE A 74 10.74 4.72 -9.35
CA ILE A 74 9.41 4.72 -8.75
C ILE A 74 8.48 5.49 -9.68
N VAL A 75 7.43 4.85 -10.15
CA VAL A 75 6.38 5.46 -10.97
C VAL A 75 5.14 5.62 -10.12
N ARG A 76 4.74 6.87 -9.91
CA ARG A 76 3.55 7.23 -9.16
C ARG A 76 2.47 7.70 -10.13
N LEU A 77 1.37 6.97 -10.15
CA LEU A 77 0.15 7.26 -10.91
C LEU A 77 -0.91 7.81 -9.95
N THR A 78 -1.54 8.92 -10.30
CA THR A 78 -2.79 9.37 -9.69
C THR A 78 -3.87 9.48 -10.73
N VAL A 79 -5.12 9.18 -10.35
CA VAL A 79 -6.29 9.31 -11.21
C VAL A 79 -7.35 10.12 -10.49
N ASP A 80 -7.79 11.21 -11.11
CA ASP A 80 -8.88 12.02 -10.58
C ASP A 80 -10.27 11.39 -10.80
N LYS A 81 -11.30 12.05 -10.29
CA LYS A 81 -12.68 11.56 -10.39
C LYS A 81 -13.23 11.50 -11.81
N GLN A 82 -12.59 12.18 -12.76
CA GLN A 82 -12.98 12.17 -14.17
C GLN A 82 -12.24 11.09 -14.97
N GLY A 83 -11.27 10.41 -14.34
CA GLY A 83 -10.43 9.40 -14.97
C GLY A 83 -9.19 9.99 -15.64
N VAL A 84 -8.79 11.22 -15.30
CA VAL A 84 -7.58 11.82 -15.86
C VAL A 84 -6.36 11.33 -15.08
N PRO A 85 -5.41 10.63 -15.72
CA PRO A 85 -4.19 10.17 -15.09
C PRO A 85 -3.15 11.28 -15.01
N ASN A 86 -2.39 11.28 -13.92
CA ASN A 86 -1.12 12.00 -13.79
C ASN A 86 -0.03 11.02 -13.39
N VAL A 87 1.06 11.01 -14.14
CA VAL A 87 2.21 10.13 -13.88
C VAL A 87 3.42 10.97 -13.52
N SER A 88 4.10 10.57 -12.45
CA SER A 88 5.38 11.14 -12.04
C SER A 88 6.39 10.02 -11.82
N ILE A 89 7.65 10.28 -12.18
CA ILE A 89 8.73 9.31 -12.11
C ILE A 89 9.84 9.88 -11.24
N SER A 90 10.32 9.10 -10.29
CA SER A 90 11.45 9.46 -9.44
C SER A 90 12.49 8.33 -9.39
N ALA A 91 13.69 8.67 -8.93
CA ALA A 91 14.74 7.69 -8.72
C ALA A 91 14.33 6.69 -7.62
N PHE A 92 14.58 5.40 -7.85
CA PHE A 92 14.50 4.42 -6.76
C PHE A 92 15.61 4.68 -5.75
N GLN A 93 15.24 4.77 -4.48
CA GLN A 93 16.19 4.89 -3.38
C GLN A 93 16.33 3.55 -2.70
N THR A 94 17.56 3.03 -2.62
CA THR A 94 17.85 1.84 -1.83
C THR A 94 17.67 2.17 -0.35
N ILE A 95 16.89 1.35 0.34
CA ILE A 95 16.72 1.41 1.78
C ILE A 95 17.88 0.61 2.41
N GLN A 96 18.54 1.19 3.41
CA GLN A 96 19.53 0.47 4.22
C GLN A 96 18.81 -0.26 5.34
N GLU A 97 19.02 -1.57 5.42
CA GLU A 97 18.39 -2.44 6.43
C GLU A 97 19.39 -2.77 7.54
N PRO A 98 18.92 -2.94 8.80
CA PRO A 98 17.54 -2.84 9.24
C PRO A 98 17.06 -1.38 9.36
N VAL A 99 15.76 -1.18 9.15
CA VAL A 99 15.11 0.12 9.37
C VAL A 99 14.53 0.22 10.79
N LYS A 100 14.45 1.44 11.32
CA LYS A 100 13.81 1.68 12.61
C LYS A 100 12.36 2.09 12.41
N ILE A 101 11.44 1.36 13.01
CA ILE A 101 10.01 1.67 13.02
C ILE A 101 9.54 1.90 14.46
N THR A 102 8.41 2.57 14.62
CA THR A 102 7.82 2.84 15.94
C THR A 102 6.31 2.65 15.91
N LEU A 103 5.70 2.31 17.05
CA LEU A 103 4.26 2.15 17.16
C LEU A 103 3.59 3.52 17.31
N ASP A 104 2.47 3.73 16.62
CA ASP A 104 1.62 4.89 16.83
C ASP A 104 1.11 4.95 18.29
N THR A 105 0.67 6.12 18.72
CA THR A 105 0.16 6.38 20.06
C THR A 105 -1.37 6.34 20.13
N GLN A 106 -2.05 6.18 18.98
CA GLN A 106 -3.50 6.16 18.88
C GLN A 106 -3.98 5.06 17.92
N PRO A 107 -5.13 4.43 18.20
CA PRO A 107 -5.70 3.44 17.31
C PRO A 107 -6.27 4.09 16.05
N THR A 108 -6.20 3.34 14.96
CA THR A 108 -6.87 3.60 13.68
C THR A 108 -8.23 2.91 13.68
N LEU A 109 -9.31 3.66 13.43
CA LEU A 109 -10.64 3.08 13.36
C LEU A 109 -10.78 2.23 12.10
N SER A 110 -10.98 0.92 12.26
CA SER A 110 -11.15 -0.04 11.16
C SER A 110 -12.34 0.29 10.24
N SER A 111 -13.31 1.06 10.74
CA SER A 111 -14.47 1.57 9.99
C SER A 111 -14.12 2.64 8.94
N ASN A 112 -12.89 3.16 8.94
CA ASN A 112 -12.47 4.14 7.94
C ASN A 112 -12.25 3.48 6.58
N LYS A 113 -13.16 3.72 5.63
CA LYS A 113 -13.10 3.18 4.26
C LYS A 113 -11.81 3.50 3.50
N PHE A 114 -11.12 4.60 3.81
CA PHE A 114 -9.87 4.98 3.14
C PHE A 114 -8.68 4.09 3.50
N LEU A 115 -8.83 3.19 4.48
CA LEU A 115 -7.84 2.16 4.78
C LEU A 115 -7.75 1.13 3.65
N TYR A 116 -8.88 0.77 3.06
CA TYR A 116 -8.97 -0.31 2.07
C TYR A 116 -8.66 0.12 0.64
N HIS A 117 -8.52 1.42 0.40
CA HIS A 117 -8.29 1.99 -0.93
C HIS A 117 -7.08 2.93 -0.94
N LYS A 118 -6.19 2.74 -1.91
CA LYS A 118 -5.00 3.59 -2.04
C LYS A 118 -5.39 4.92 -2.69
N THR A 119 -5.46 5.97 -1.87
CA THR A 119 -5.86 7.31 -2.31
C THR A 119 -4.86 8.37 -1.89
N THR A 120 -5.05 9.60 -2.36
CA THR A 120 -4.33 10.78 -1.87
C THR A 120 -4.87 11.32 -0.54
N LYS A 121 -6.05 10.83 -0.08
CA LYS A 121 -6.60 11.15 1.23
C LYS A 121 -5.86 10.35 2.31
N ARG A 122 -4.77 10.96 2.79
CA ARG A 122 -3.77 10.29 3.65
C ARG A 122 -3.63 10.93 5.02
N ASP A 123 -4.61 11.72 5.45
CA ASP A 123 -4.50 12.50 6.68
C ASP A 123 -4.31 11.61 7.91
N LEU A 124 -4.99 10.45 7.96
CA LEU A 124 -4.76 9.43 9.00
C LEU A 124 -3.28 9.02 9.12
N TYR A 125 -2.64 8.72 7.98
CA TYR A 125 -1.24 8.31 7.93
C TYR A 125 -0.30 9.48 8.24
N LYS A 126 -0.62 10.70 7.79
CA LYS A 126 0.16 11.91 8.10
C LYS A 126 0.11 12.20 9.60
N ASP A 127 -1.07 12.11 10.21
CA ASP A 127 -1.26 12.36 11.63
C ASP A 127 -0.50 11.33 12.47
N ALA A 128 -0.51 10.05 12.08
CA ALA A 128 0.30 9.00 12.72
C ALA A 128 1.79 9.34 12.69
N ARG A 129 2.31 9.76 11.53
CA ARG A 129 3.71 10.18 11.36
C ARG A 129 4.05 11.40 12.22
N ILE A 130 3.13 12.37 12.31
CA ILE A 130 3.29 13.57 13.15
C ILE A 130 3.33 13.19 14.64
N ARG A 131 2.40 12.34 15.11
CA ARG A 131 2.31 11.91 16.52
C ARG A 131 3.60 11.30 17.03
N VAL A 132 4.28 10.52 16.20
CA VAL A 132 5.54 9.85 16.57
C VAL A 132 6.79 10.66 16.21
N GLY A 133 6.62 11.89 15.70
CA GLY A 133 7.73 12.79 15.36
C GLY A 133 8.58 12.31 14.18
N LEU A 134 8.00 11.55 13.25
CA LEU A 134 8.75 10.95 12.14
C LEU A 134 9.37 12.02 11.22
N GLU A 135 8.66 13.13 10.97
CA GLU A 135 9.16 14.21 10.11
C GLU A 135 10.38 14.96 10.70
N SER A 136 10.57 14.91 12.02
CA SER A 136 11.72 15.52 12.70
C SER A 136 12.81 14.52 13.08
N ASN A 137 12.54 13.21 12.98
CA ASN A 137 13.47 12.14 13.36
C ASN A 137 13.87 11.30 12.14
N LYS A 138 15.03 11.64 11.55
CA LYS A 138 15.56 10.96 10.37
C LYS A 138 15.96 9.50 10.61
N ASP A 139 16.10 9.09 11.86
CA ASP A 139 16.41 7.69 12.19
C ASP A 139 15.16 6.81 12.12
N LEU A 140 13.95 7.39 12.20
CA LEU A 140 12.69 6.66 12.06
C LEU A 140 12.28 6.57 10.59
N PHE A 141 12.11 5.34 10.13
CA PHE A 141 11.70 5.03 8.76
C PHE A 141 10.19 5.10 8.58
N ASP A 142 9.44 4.41 9.45
CA ASP A 142 7.97 4.37 9.37
C ASP A 142 7.32 4.20 10.76
N VAL A 143 6.01 4.38 10.80
CA VAL A 143 5.14 4.18 11.96
C VAL A 143 4.23 2.98 11.72
N ILE A 144 4.17 2.06 12.69
CA ILE A 144 3.24 0.92 12.74
C ILE A 144 1.92 1.42 13.33
N LEU A 145 0.83 1.11 12.65
CA LEU A 145 -0.53 1.41 13.08
C LEU A 145 -1.19 0.15 13.69
N TYR A 146 -2.19 0.39 14.54
CA TYR A 146 -3.02 -0.64 15.16
C TYR A 146 -4.47 -0.15 15.25
N ASN A 147 -5.44 -1.05 15.35
CA ASN A 147 -6.86 -0.72 15.37
C ASN A 147 -7.45 -0.61 16.79
N GLU A 148 -8.74 -0.31 16.89
CA GLU A 148 -9.47 -0.20 18.16
C GLU A 148 -9.51 -1.50 18.99
N ASN A 149 -9.21 -2.65 18.39
CA ASN A 149 -9.10 -3.95 19.04
C ASN A 149 -7.66 -4.30 19.47
N HIS A 150 -6.72 -3.35 19.35
CA HIS A 150 -5.29 -3.57 19.62
C HIS A 150 -4.64 -4.62 18.68
N GLU A 151 -5.13 -4.71 17.46
CA GLU A 151 -4.56 -5.53 16.39
C GLU A 151 -3.73 -4.63 15.47
N ILE A 152 -2.54 -5.09 15.09
CA ILE A 152 -1.67 -4.42 14.12
C ILE A 152 -2.37 -4.39 12.76
N THR A 153 -2.25 -3.27 12.05
CA THR A 153 -2.83 -3.11 10.71
C THR A 153 -1.74 -3.08 9.65
N GLU A 154 -1.04 -1.96 9.50
CA GLU A 154 0.03 -1.75 8.54
C GLU A 154 0.95 -0.62 9.01
N CYS A 155 1.92 -0.23 8.20
CA CYS A 155 2.72 0.97 8.39
C CYS A 155 2.19 2.12 7.51
N SER A 156 2.70 3.35 7.68
CA SER A 156 2.15 4.50 6.94
C SER A 156 2.34 4.38 5.42
N ILE A 157 3.38 3.68 4.94
CA ILE A 157 3.65 3.48 3.51
C ILE A 157 3.85 2.02 3.08
N ALA A 158 3.72 1.05 4.00
CA ALA A 158 3.98 -0.37 3.74
C ALA A 158 3.01 -1.27 4.52
N ASN A 159 2.72 -2.47 4.00
CA ASN A 159 2.15 -3.53 4.82
C ASN A 159 3.25 -4.18 5.68
N ILE A 160 2.83 -4.87 6.75
CA ILE A 160 3.72 -5.50 7.72
C ILE A 160 3.55 -7.02 7.70
N ALA A 161 4.64 -7.75 7.91
CA ALA A 161 4.63 -9.17 8.20
C ALA A 161 5.53 -9.43 9.41
N VAL A 162 5.26 -10.48 10.18
CA VAL A 162 6.00 -10.84 11.38
C VAL A 162 6.40 -12.30 11.29
N GLU A 163 7.67 -12.59 11.59
CA GLU A 163 8.17 -13.96 11.64
C GLU A 163 7.69 -14.63 12.94
N TYR A 164 7.07 -15.80 12.79
CA TYR A 164 6.68 -16.69 13.87
C TYR A 164 7.49 -17.97 13.80
N TYR A 165 7.65 -18.61 14.96
CA TYR A 165 8.26 -19.92 15.08
C TYR A 165 7.29 -20.89 15.75
N ASP A 166 6.87 -21.91 15.01
CA ASP A 166 6.12 -23.05 15.53
C ASP A 166 7.12 -24.07 16.08
N ALA A 167 7.25 -24.10 17.42
CA ALA A 167 8.13 -25.03 18.10
C ALA A 167 7.70 -26.50 17.97
N ALA A 168 6.40 -26.78 17.79
CA ALA A 168 5.90 -28.15 17.67
C ALA A 168 6.28 -28.76 16.33
N ASN A 169 6.31 -27.95 15.27
CA ASN A 169 6.66 -28.38 13.92
C ASN A 169 8.09 -27.97 13.50
N ASN A 170 8.85 -27.30 14.38
CA ASN A 170 10.17 -26.74 14.10
C ASN A 170 10.18 -25.91 12.79
N LEU A 171 9.16 -25.05 12.64
CA LEU A 171 8.89 -24.34 11.39
C LEU A 171 8.81 -22.83 11.63
N LYS A 172 9.52 -22.07 10.80
CA LYS A 172 9.36 -20.62 10.70
C LYS A 172 8.31 -20.31 9.63
N PHE A 173 7.45 -19.34 9.92
CA PHE A 173 6.47 -18.85 8.97
C PHE A 173 6.21 -17.36 9.19
N TRP A 174 5.74 -16.68 8.16
CA TRP A 174 5.46 -15.25 8.22
C TRP A 174 3.96 -15.01 8.25
N LYS A 175 3.50 -14.19 9.19
CA LYS A 175 2.10 -13.76 9.27
C LYS A 175 1.98 -12.28 8.94
N THR A 176 0.95 -11.89 8.21
CA THR A 176 0.59 -10.49 7.95
C THR A 176 -0.82 -10.21 8.46
N PRO A 177 -1.16 -8.99 8.93
CA PRO A 177 -2.51 -8.65 9.36
C PRO A 177 -3.56 -8.97 8.29
N GLN A 178 -4.68 -9.57 8.70
CA GLN A 178 -5.83 -9.84 7.83
C GLN A 178 -6.58 -8.55 7.50
N ILE A 179 -7.23 -8.47 6.32
CA ILE A 179 -7.76 -7.20 5.80
C ILE A 179 -8.78 -6.56 6.76
N GLU A 180 -9.54 -7.39 7.48
CA GLU A 180 -10.54 -7.00 8.47
C GLU A 180 -9.97 -6.19 9.65
N CYS A 181 -8.66 -6.24 9.88
CA CYS A 181 -8.01 -5.39 10.88
C CYS A 181 -8.03 -3.89 10.48
N GLY A 182 -8.32 -3.56 9.22
CA GLY A 182 -8.37 -2.18 8.73
C GLY A 182 -7.05 -1.73 8.11
N LEU A 183 -6.68 -2.34 6.98
CA LEU A 183 -5.48 -1.99 6.22
C LEU A 183 -5.71 -2.07 4.71
N LEU A 184 -4.77 -1.53 3.95
CA LEU A 184 -4.75 -1.63 2.51
C LEU A 184 -4.41 -3.05 2.04
N GLY A 185 -5.17 -3.55 1.07
CA GLY A 185 -4.80 -4.71 0.26
C GLY A 185 -3.61 -4.41 -0.65
N GLY A 186 -2.39 -4.38 -0.08
CA GLY A 186 -1.16 -4.13 -0.84
C GLY A 186 -0.92 -5.13 -1.96
N THR A 187 -0.44 -4.68 -3.12
CA THR A 187 -0.17 -5.55 -4.27
C THR A 187 0.93 -6.56 -3.96
N MET A 188 2.01 -6.13 -3.30
CA MET A 188 3.06 -7.03 -2.83
C MET A 188 2.53 -8.00 -1.75
N ARG A 189 1.73 -7.49 -0.78
CA ARG A 189 1.11 -8.33 0.24
C ARG A 189 0.25 -9.43 -0.37
N SER A 190 -0.65 -9.09 -1.30
CA SER A 190 -1.49 -10.07 -1.98
C SER A 190 -0.66 -11.08 -2.78
N HIS A 191 0.38 -10.62 -3.49
CA HIS A 191 1.28 -11.50 -4.22
C HIS A 191 1.97 -12.53 -3.32
N LEU A 192 2.49 -12.10 -2.17
CA LEU A 192 3.15 -12.99 -1.20
C LEU A 192 2.16 -13.98 -0.55
N ILE A 193 0.91 -13.57 -0.32
CA ILE A 193 -0.14 -14.47 0.17
C ILE A 193 -0.48 -15.52 -0.88
N GLU A 194 -0.66 -15.12 -2.14
CA GLU A 194 -0.98 -16.02 -3.25
C GLU A 194 0.11 -17.07 -3.48
N ASN A 195 1.38 -16.71 -3.25
CA ASN A 195 2.51 -17.62 -3.34
C ASN A 195 2.69 -18.51 -2.09
N GLY A 196 2.00 -18.21 -0.98
CA GLY A 196 2.16 -18.91 0.30
C GLY A 196 3.40 -18.48 1.11
N ASP A 197 4.06 -17.39 0.73
CA ASP A 197 5.23 -16.84 1.42
C ASP A 197 4.87 -16.22 2.78
N ILE A 198 3.66 -15.64 2.86
CA ILE A 198 3.09 -15.09 4.10
C ILE A 198 1.63 -15.54 4.24
N ILE A 199 1.16 -15.70 5.47
CA ILE A 199 -0.24 -16.07 5.76
C ILE A 199 -0.99 -14.92 6.43
N PRO A 200 -2.26 -14.66 6.07
CA PRO A 200 -3.08 -13.68 6.76
C PRO A 200 -3.46 -14.17 8.16
N GLY A 201 -3.52 -13.26 9.12
CA GLY A 201 -4.09 -13.53 10.44
C GLY A 201 -4.00 -12.33 11.38
N VAL A 202 -4.58 -12.43 12.56
CA VAL A 202 -4.47 -11.39 13.58
C VAL A 202 -3.07 -11.38 14.19
N ILE A 203 -2.51 -10.17 14.33
CA ILE A 203 -1.26 -9.87 15.02
C ILE A 203 -1.60 -8.79 16.05
N THR A 204 -1.33 -9.03 17.32
CA THR A 204 -1.65 -8.09 18.41
C THR A 204 -0.49 -7.18 18.75
N LEU A 205 -0.75 -6.15 19.55
CA LEU A 205 0.31 -5.32 20.16
C LEU A 205 1.31 -6.12 21.00
N ASP A 206 0.93 -7.27 21.55
CA ASP A 206 1.85 -8.09 22.35
C ASP A 206 2.67 -9.02 21.45
N ASP A 207 2.09 -9.54 20.37
CA ASP A 207 2.82 -10.27 19.34
C ASP A 207 3.99 -9.45 18.80
N ILE A 208 3.75 -8.18 18.45
CA ILE A 208 4.79 -7.35 17.82
C ILE A 208 5.94 -6.99 18.76
N LYS A 209 5.70 -6.95 20.08
CA LYS A 209 6.77 -6.74 21.07
C LYS A 209 7.66 -7.97 21.23
N LEU A 210 7.12 -9.16 20.95
CA LEU A 210 7.81 -10.43 21.02
C LEU A 210 8.44 -10.85 19.68
N ALA A 211 8.11 -10.14 18.60
CA ALA A 211 8.62 -10.40 17.26
C ALA A 211 10.16 -10.33 17.23
N GLN A 212 10.76 -11.37 16.66
CA GLN A 212 12.21 -11.38 16.39
C GLN A 212 12.54 -10.68 15.08
N GLN A 213 11.60 -10.73 14.12
CA GLN A 213 11.72 -10.10 12.82
C GLN A 213 10.36 -9.58 12.35
N VAL A 214 10.40 -8.41 11.72
CA VAL A 214 9.29 -7.66 11.13
C VAL A 214 9.73 -7.17 9.75
#